data_AF-A0A0D5ASG7-F1
#
_entry.id   AF-A0A0D5ASG7-F1
#
_cell.length_a   1.000
_cell.length_b   1.000
_cell.length_c   1.000
_cell.angle_alpha   90.00
_cell.angle_beta   90.00
_cell.angle_gamma   90.00
#
_symmetry.space_group_name_H-M   'P 1'
#
loop_
_entity.id
_entity.type
_entity.pdbx_description
1 polymer ?
#
loop_
_entity_poly.entity_id
_entity_poly.type
_entity_poly.pdbx_seq_one_letter_code
_entity_poly.pdbx_strand_id
1 'polypeptide(L)'
;MDEIDELSDLPTPRFIWGFAIAVTPSGEVSHDEFEYLTHTRAPRFTCRVVELEDAPAEPEDDAGIDGRIVHFDNPKRMFYITDLGLALMNFTLFDKVDSKAKLKKACDEAIADWLARREFLDSEPDDDEE
;
A
#
# COMPACT_ATOMS: atom_id res chain seq x y z
N MET A 1 -23.81 -21.40 17.71
CA MET A 1 -22.46 -20.91 17.41
C MET A 1 -22.70 -19.96 16.27
N ASP A 2 -22.61 -18.67 16.56
CA ASP A 2 -23.08 -17.64 15.65
C ASP A 2 -22.08 -17.54 14.49
N GLU A 3 -22.55 -17.31 13.26
CA GLU A 3 -21.71 -17.21 12.05
C GLU A 3 -20.56 -16.19 12.20
N ILE A 4 -20.70 -15.25 13.12
CA ILE A 4 -19.68 -14.26 13.50
C ILE A 4 -18.48 -14.90 14.19
N ASP A 5 -18.68 -15.94 15.01
CA ASP A 5 -17.58 -16.66 15.68
C ASP A 5 -16.73 -17.42 14.64
N GLU A 6 -17.35 -17.99 13.61
CA GLU A 6 -16.65 -18.70 12.52
C GLU A 6 -15.83 -17.75 11.61
N LEU A 7 -16.26 -16.49 11.47
CA LEU A 7 -15.52 -15.46 10.73
C LEU A 7 -14.29 -14.94 11.50
N SER A 8 -14.29 -15.04 12.83
CA SER A 8 -13.19 -14.55 13.68
C SER A 8 -11.89 -15.37 13.57
N ASP A 9 -12.00 -16.62 13.12
CA ASP A 9 -10.88 -17.54 12.93
C ASP A 9 -10.20 -17.39 11.56
N LEU A 10 -10.75 -16.58 10.65
CA LEU A 10 -10.15 -16.35 9.35
C LEU A 10 -8.83 -15.55 9.50
N PRO A 11 -7.74 -15.99 8.84
CA PRO A 11 -6.48 -15.29 8.93
C PRO A 11 -6.61 -13.90 8.32
N THR A 12 -6.26 -12.86 9.09
CA THR A 12 -6.24 -11.49 8.57
C THR A 12 -5.33 -11.41 7.33
N PRO A 13 -5.81 -10.83 6.22
CA PRO A 13 -4.99 -10.61 5.04
C PRO A 13 -3.73 -9.83 5.37
N ARG A 14 -2.63 -10.16 4.67
CA ARG A 14 -1.34 -9.53 4.93
C ARG A 14 -1.32 -8.05 4.56
N PHE A 15 -1.88 -7.74 3.39
CA PHE A 15 -2.03 -6.39 2.85
C PHE A 15 -3.52 -6.08 2.80
N ILE A 16 -3.90 -4.95 3.38
CA ILE A 16 -5.27 -4.43 3.31
C ILE A 16 -5.15 -3.05 2.70
N TRP A 17 -5.74 -2.88 1.53
CA TRP A 17 -5.76 -1.64 0.79
C TRP A 17 -7.11 -0.95 0.92
N GLY A 18 -7.12 0.38 0.95
CA GLY A 18 -8.36 1.13 1.03
C GLY A 18 -8.21 2.57 0.60
N PHE A 19 -9.34 3.17 0.23
CA PHE A 19 -9.44 4.58 -0.13
C PHE A 19 -10.19 5.32 0.97
N ALA A 20 -9.80 6.56 1.23
CA ALA A 20 -10.57 7.44 2.09
C ALA A 20 -11.62 8.17 1.24
N ILE A 21 -12.82 8.33 1.80
CA ILE A 21 -13.86 9.16 1.20
C ILE A 21 -14.18 10.33 2.14
N ALA A 22 -14.42 11.50 1.55
CA ALA A 22 -14.96 12.65 2.24
C ALA A 22 -16.37 12.92 1.73
N VAL A 23 -17.27 13.22 2.65
CA VAL A 23 -18.63 13.64 2.33
C VAL A 23 -18.79 15.10 2.73
N THR A 24 -19.04 15.96 1.75
CA THR A 24 -19.26 17.38 2.01
C THR A 24 -20.59 17.58 2.74
N PRO A 25 -20.81 18.74 3.40
CA PRO A 25 -22.11 19.03 4.03
C PRO A 25 -23.30 19.00 3.06
N SER A 26 -23.07 19.16 1.75
CA SER A 26 -24.09 19.03 0.71
C SER A 26 -24.38 17.59 0.29
N GLY A 27 -23.66 16.61 0.85
CA GLY A 27 -23.81 15.18 0.53
C GLY A 27 -23.00 14.70 -0.68
N GLU A 28 -22.10 15.54 -1.21
CA GLU A 28 -21.20 15.14 -2.29
C GLU A 28 -20.10 14.23 -1.74
N VAL A 29 -19.88 13.09 -2.39
CA VAL A 29 -18.83 12.13 -2.04
C VAL A 29 -17.62 12.39 -2.93
N SER A 30 -16.47 12.65 -2.32
CA SER A 30 -15.17 12.76 -3.00
C SER A 30 -14.21 11.69 -2.47
N HIS A 31 -13.44 11.07 -3.36
CA HIS A 31 -12.39 10.14 -2.96
C HIS A 31 -11.10 10.91 -2.72
N ASP A 32 -10.34 10.47 -1.73
CA ASP A 32 -8.96 10.92 -1.55
C ASP A 32 -8.10 10.43 -2.71
N GLU A 33 -7.11 11.22 -3.11
CA GLU A 33 -6.21 10.91 -4.23
C GLU A 33 -5.25 9.77 -3.90
N PHE A 34 -5.18 9.37 -2.63
CA PHE A 34 -4.27 8.36 -2.14
C PHE A 34 -4.98 7.05 -1.80
N GLU A 35 -4.30 5.94 -2.09
CA GLU A 35 -4.62 4.64 -1.53
C GLU A 35 -3.78 4.40 -0.26
N TYR A 36 -4.40 3.76 0.72
CA TYR A 36 -3.84 3.50 2.04
C TYR A 36 -3.58 2.01 2.21
N LEU A 37 -2.41 1.67 2.74
CA LEU A 37 -2.04 0.31 3.09
C LEU A 37 -2.09 0.12 4.60
N THR A 38 -2.66 -1.00 5.04
CA THR A 38 -2.42 -1.60 6.35
C THR A 38 -1.72 -2.94 6.20
N HIS A 39 -0.48 -3.05 6.68
CA HIS A 39 0.28 -4.30 6.75
C HIS A 39 0.10 -4.95 8.12
N THR A 40 -0.42 -6.19 8.15
CA THR A 40 -0.91 -6.84 9.37
C THR A 40 0.05 -7.85 9.98
N ARG A 41 1.18 -8.11 9.33
CA ARG A 41 2.25 -8.99 9.82
C ARG A 41 3.42 -8.17 10.33
N ALA A 42 4.26 -8.74 11.20
CA ALA A 42 5.41 -8.02 11.73
C ALA A 42 6.43 -7.68 10.61
N PRO A 43 6.88 -6.42 10.46
CA PRO A 43 6.47 -5.24 11.23
C PRO A 43 5.10 -4.71 10.79
N ARG A 44 4.18 -4.49 11.74
CA ARG A 44 2.84 -3.95 11.44
C ARG A 44 2.90 -2.45 11.27
N PHE A 45 2.29 -1.94 10.20
CA PHE A 45 2.25 -0.51 9.91
C PHE A 45 1.06 -0.12 9.04
N THR A 46 0.74 1.18 9.04
CA THR A 46 0.01 1.81 7.93
C THR A 46 0.90 2.80 7.18
N CYS A 47 0.60 3.02 5.91
CA CYS A 47 1.18 4.06 5.07
C CYS A 47 0.21 4.42 3.94
N ARG A 48 0.56 5.41 3.13
CA ARG A 48 -0.09 5.68 1.84
C ARG A 48 0.87 5.37 0.70
N VAL A 49 0.33 4.92 -0.43
CA VAL A 49 1.08 4.82 -1.69
C VAL A 49 0.91 6.11 -2.49
N VAL A 50 1.99 6.53 -3.15
CA VAL A 50 2.05 7.75 -3.95
C VAL A 50 2.87 7.47 -5.21
N GLU A 51 2.36 7.90 -6.36
CA GLU A 51 3.11 7.96 -7.61
C GLU A 51 3.90 9.26 -7.67
N LEU A 52 5.21 9.17 -7.95
CA LEU A 52 6.10 10.31 -8.04
C LEU A 52 6.11 10.83 -9.49
N GLU A 53 5.80 12.11 -9.67
CA GLU A 53 5.67 12.76 -10.99
C GLU A 53 6.94 12.70 -11.85
N ASP A 54 8.12 12.58 -11.24
CA ASP A 54 9.44 12.63 -11.90
C ASP A 54 10.12 11.26 -12.09
N ALA A 55 9.38 10.16 -11.95
CA ALA A 55 9.96 8.83 -12.10
C ALA A 55 10.14 8.43 -13.58
N PRO A 56 11.24 7.73 -13.93
CA PRO A 56 11.41 7.22 -15.27
C PRO A 56 10.24 6.29 -15.61
N ALA A 57 9.56 6.61 -16.71
CA ALA A 57 8.53 5.77 -17.28
C ALA A 57 9.19 4.46 -17.73
N GLU A 58 8.67 3.37 -17.16
CA GLU A 58 9.00 1.98 -17.47
C GLU A 58 10.20 1.39 -16.70
N PRO A 59 9.99 0.29 -15.94
CA PRO A 59 11.10 -0.52 -15.47
C PRO A 59 11.94 -1.04 -16.64
N GLU A 60 13.25 -0.80 -16.60
CA GLU A 60 14.18 -1.56 -17.44
C GLU A 60 14.28 -2.99 -16.86
N ASP A 61 13.65 -3.94 -17.57
CA ASP A 61 13.69 -5.40 -17.37
C ASP A 61 12.96 -6.00 -16.15
N ASP A 62 12.73 -7.32 -16.21
CA ASP A 62 12.22 -8.26 -15.17
C ASP A 62 12.99 -8.23 -13.82
N ALA A 63 13.81 -7.21 -13.58
CA ALA A 63 14.43 -6.95 -12.31
C ALA A 63 13.36 -6.52 -11.30
N GLY A 64 13.08 -7.36 -10.30
CA GLY A 64 12.13 -7.04 -9.24
C GLY A 64 12.45 -5.70 -8.54
N ILE A 65 11.44 -5.14 -7.85
CA ILE A 65 11.45 -3.82 -7.21
C ILE A 65 12.73 -3.50 -6.40
N ASP A 66 13.48 -2.45 -6.77
CA ASP A 66 14.59 -1.90 -5.96
C ASP A 66 14.13 -0.75 -5.05
N GLY A 67 13.46 -1.10 -3.96
CA GLY A 67 13.03 -0.14 -2.95
C GLY A 67 14.10 0.32 -1.97
N ARG A 68 14.01 1.55 -1.47
CA ARG A 68 14.92 2.10 -0.44
C ARG A 68 14.16 2.81 0.67
N ILE A 69 14.47 2.44 1.92
CA ILE A 69 13.98 3.17 3.10
C ILE A 69 14.91 4.34 3.42
N VAL A 70 14.31 5.51 3.55
CA VAL A 70 14.95 6.76 3.96
C VAL A 70 14.43 7.18 5.34
N HIS A 71 15.30 7.79 6.15
CA HIS A 71 15.01 8.22 7.52
C HIS A 71 14.44 7.12 8.44
N PHE A 72 15.02 5.90 8.38
CA PHE A 72 14.58 4.75 9.19
C PHE A 72 14.47 5.05 10.70
N ASP A 73 15.34 5.91 11.23
CA ASP A 73 15.36 6.24 12.66
C ASP A 73 14.29 7.28 13.08
N ASN A 74 13.53 7.82 12.12
CA ASN A 74 12.48 8.81 12.37
C ASN A 74 11.19 8.45 11.64
N PRO A 75 10.26 7.71 12.29
CA PRO A 75 9.01 7.26 11.66
C PRO A 75 8.19 8.39 11.02
N LYS A 76 8.18 9.59 11.62
CA LYS A 76 7.42 10.75 11.09
C LYS A 76 7.97 11.29 9.77
N ARG A 77 9.22 10.98 9.44
CA ARG A 77 9.90 11.39 8.20
C ARG A 77 10.29 10.20 7.34
N MET A 78 9.88 9.00 7.75
CA MET A 78 10.24 7.77 7.05
C MET A 78 9.45 7.70 5.75
N PHE A 79 10.14 7.36 4.68
CA PHE A 79 9.54 7.01 3.42
C PHE A 79 10.31 5.86 2.79
N TYR A 80 9.60 5.09 1.99
CA TYR A 80 10.16 4.07 1.13
C TYR A 80 9.91 4.51 -0.31
N ILE A 81 10.92 4.45 -1.17
CA ILE A 81 10.84 4.85 -2.59
C ILE A 81 11.39 3.72 -3.43
N THR A 82 10.74 3.44 -4.56
CA THR A 82 11.20 2.50 -5.58
C THR A 82 11.83 3.22 -6.76
N ASP A 83 12.59 2.46 -7.54
CA ASP A 83 13.04 2.79 -8.88
C ASP A 83 11.90 2.99 -9.89
N LEU A 84 10.71 2.44 -9.62
CA LEU A 84 9.49 2.57 -10.43
C LEU A 84 8.72 3.88 -10.22
N GLY A 85 9.22 4.79 -9.37
CA GLY A 85 8.48 6.00 -9.05
C GLY A 85 7.37 5.85 -8.04
N LEU A 86 7.33 4.74 -7.30
CA LEU A 86 6.35 4.54 -6.26
C LEU A 86 6.98 4.87 -4.91
N ALA A 87 6.19 5.51 -4.04
CA ALA A 87 6.59 5.79 -2.68
C ALA A 87 5.55 5.30 -1.68
N LEU A 88 6.02 4.72 -0.58
CA LEU A 88 5.21 4.55 0.62
C LEU A 88 5.58 5.64 1.62
N MET A 89 4.59 6.39 2.08
CA MET A 89 4.77 7.57 2.93
C MET A 89 3.88 7.53 4.17
N ASN A 90 4.16 8.41 5.13
CA ASN A 90 3.34 8.61 6.32
C ASN A 90 3.18 7.35 7.18
N PHE A 91 4.30 6.65 7.41
CA PHE A 91 4.31 5.44 8.21
C PHE A 91 3.79 5.67 9.64
N THR A 92 2.79 4.87 10.01
CA THR A 92 2.41 4.66 11.41
C THR A 92 2.80 3.24 11.79
N LEU A 93 3.83 3.09 12.61
CA LEU A 93 4.33 1.79 13.06
C LEU A 93 3.58 1.36 14.33
N PHE A 94 3.03 0.14 14.31
CA PHE A 94 2.39 -0.46 15.49
C PHE A 94 3.34 -1.32 16.32
N ASP A 95 4.46 -1.72 15.71
CA ASP A 95 5.51 -2.50 16.33
C ASP A 95 6.83 -1.74 16.34
N LYS A 96 7.71 -2.06 17.30
CA LYS A 96 9.11 -1.66 17.21
C LYS A 96 9.76 -2.42 16.04
N VAL A 97 10.27 -1.68 15.06
CA VAL A 97 10.98 -2.26 13.92
C VAL A 97 12.45 -2.41 14.29
N ASP A 98 12.89 -3.67 14.41
CA ASP A 98 14.27 -4.01 14.79
C ASP A 98 15.24 -4.08 13.60
N SER A 99 14.70 -4.13 12.38
CA SER A 99 15.48 -4.36 11.16
C SER A 99 14.95 -3.55 9.99
N LYS A 100 15.79 -2.65 9.48
CA LYS A 100 15.55 -1.93 8.23
C LYS A 100 15.30 -2.89 7.06
N ALA A 101 16.03 -4.01 7.01
CA ALA A 101 15.87 -5.00 5.93
C ALA A 101 14.51 -5.69 5.96
N LYS A 102 13.99 -6.04 7.16
CA LYS A 102 12.64 -6.62 7.28
C LYS A 102 11.55 -5.65 6.82
N LEU A 103 11.65 -4.37 7.21
CA LEU A 103 10.71 -3.35 6.77
C LEU A 103 10.80 -3.12 5.26
N LYS A 104 12.02 -3.06 4.69
CA LYS A 104 12.21 -2.88 3.25
C LYS A 104 11.56 -4.02 2.49
N LYS A 105 11.81 -5.27 2.90
CA LYS A 105 11.19 -6.45 2.30
C LYS A 105 9.66 -6.39 2.34
N ALA A 106 9.08 -5.98 3.47
CA ALA A 106 7.63 -5.82 3.58
C ALA A 106 7.09 -4.73 2.64
N CYS A 107 7.85 -3.66 2.41
CA CYS A 107 7.49 -2.61 1.46
C CYS A 107 7.64 -3.06 -0.01
N ASP A 108 8.72 -3.76 -0.36
CA ASP A 108 8.92 -4.34 -1.70
C ASP A 108 7.77 -5.29 -2.06
N GLU A 109 7.41 -6.18 -1.13
CA GLU A 109 6.30 -7.12 -1.33
C GLU A 109 4.93 -6.42 -1.38
N ALA A 110 4.76 -5.31 -0.67
CA ALA A 110 3.54 -4.52 -0.76
C ALA A 110 3.41 -3.80 -2.10
N ILE A 111 4.49 -3.23 -2.65
CA ILE A 111 4.45 -2.61 -3.98
C ILE A 111 4.18 -3.66 -5.07
N ALA A 112 4.75 -4.86 -4.95
CA ALA A 112 4.46 -5.95 -5.88
C ALA A 112 2.96 -6.31 -5.87
N ASP A 113 2.37 -6.43 -4.67
CA ASP A 113 0.94 -6.68 -4.50
C ASP A 113 0.08 -5.54 -5.08
N TRP A 114 0.51 -4.29 -4.86
CA TRP A 114 -0.17 -3.12 -5.41
C TRP A 114 -0.17 -3.10 -6.94
N LEU A 115 0.99 -3.36 -7.56
CA LEU A 115 1.13 -3.41 -9.02
C LEU A 115 0.27 -4.52 -9.62
N ALA A 116 0.27 -5.71 -9.02
CA ALA A 116 -0.56 -6.83 -9.48
C ALA A 116 -2.06 -6.52 -9.37
N ARG A 117 -2.49 -5.84 -8.29
CA ARG A 117 -3.87 -5.38 -8.14
C ARG A 117 -4.25 -4.36 -9.20
N ARG A 118 -3.36 -3.41 -9.48
CA ARG A 118 -3.57 -2.38 -10.52
C ARG A 118 -3.67 -3.01 -11.90
N GLU A 119 -2.75 -3.89 -12.27
CA GLU A 119 -2.80 -4.64 -13.53
C GLU A 119 -4.12 -5.40 -13.68
N PHE A 120 -4.58 -6.07 -12.61
CA PHE A 120 -5.87 -6.75 -12.61
C PHE A 120 -7.04 -5.78 -12.86
N LEU A 121 -7.12 -4.68 -12.12
CA LEU A 121 -8.19 -3.69 -12.27
C LEU A 121 -8.17 -3.00 -13.64
N ASP A 122 -6.99 -2.73 -14.20
CA ASP A 122 -6.82 -2.13 -15.52
C ASP A 122 -7.14 -3.13 -16.65
N SER A 123 -7.15 -4.45 -16.35
CA SER A 123 -7.45 -5.51 -17.33
C SER A 123 -8.93 -5.91 -17.41
N GLU A 124 -9.75 -5.51 -16.42
CA GLU A 124 -11.18 -5.76 -16.47
C GLU A 124 -11.82 -4.80 -17.50
N PRO A 125 -12.57 -5.31 -18.49
CA PRO A 125 -13.33 -4.44 -19.39
C PRO A 125 -14.35 -3.66 -18.56
N ASP A 126 -14.49 -2.36 -18.82
CA ASP A 126 -15.53 -1.56 -18.19
C ASP A 126 -16.90 -2.25 -18.40
N ASP A 127 -17.55 -2.68 -17.32
CA ASP A 127 -18.88 -3.30 -17.31
C ASP A 127 -20.00 -2.37 -17.87
N ASP A 128 -19.64 -1.19 -18.39
CA ASP A 128 -20.51 -0.20 -19.02
C ASP A 128 -20.75 -0.45 -20.54
N GLU A 129 -20.26 -1.56 -21.10
CA GLU A 129 -20.61 -2.04 -22.45
C GLU A 129 -21.68 -3.16 -22.45
N GLU A 130 -22.90 -2.90 -21.93
CA GLU A 130 -24.14 -3.63 -22.30
C GLU A 130 -25.32 -2.71 -22.65
#